data_AF-A0A0A1ISD5-F1
#
_entry.id   AF-A0A0A1ISD5-F1
#
_cell.length_a   1.000
_cell.length_b   1.000
_cell.length_c   1.000
_cell.angle_alpha   90.00
_cell.angle_beta   90.00
_cell.angle_gamma   90.00
#
_symmetry.space_group_name_H-M   'P 1'
#
loop_
_entity.id
_entity.type
_entity.pdbx_description
1 polymer ?
#
loop_
_entity_poly.entity_id
_entity_poly.type
_entity_poly.pdbx_seq_one_letter_code
_entity_poly.pdbx_strand_id
1 'polypeptide(L)'
;MTSMYLYLTHESKDAIEKKKHKYNKQDITLINNFDIDRYISLDVEDKDDMLNTVCDLIDEYGIANIRELKRFVRVHGNEHGLPSMKIINSVLRAHTALVRLYFDAVYQERRYGRSDIDKETGEILNDKETRDEK
;
A
#
# COMPACT_ATOMS: atom_id res chain seq x y z
N MET A 1 19.84 0.03 -3.79
CA MET A 1 20.50 1.15 -4.52
C MET A 1 20.89 2.31 -3.60
N THR A 2 20.07 2.63 -2.59
CA THR A 2 20.29 3.72 -1.60
C THR A 2 21.65 3.67 -0.89
N SER A 3 22.13 2.47 -0.52
CA SER A 3 23.45 2.30 0.11
C SER A 3 24.61 2.77 -0.78
N MET A 4 24.54 2.52 -2.09
CA MET A 4 25.57 2.88 -3.06
C MET A 4 25.63 4.40 -3.26
N TYR A 5 24.49 5.07 -3.33
CA TYR A 5 24.42 6.52 -3.49
C TYR A 5 24.98 7.25 -2.25
N LEU A 6 24.62 6.81 -1.04
CA LEU A 6 25.20 7.33 0.20
C LEU A 6 26.71 7.05 0.33
N TYR A 7 27.22 6.03 -0.37
CA TYR A 7 28.65 5.76 -0.41
C TYR A 7 29.44 6.86 -1.13
N LEU A 8 28.84 7.63 -2.05
CA LEU A 8 29.51 8.74 -2.74
C LEU A 8 30.01 9.82 -1.77
N THR A 9 29.28 10.04 -0.67
CA THR A 9 29.64 10.99 0.39
C THR A 9 30.18 10.32 1.65
N HIS A 10 30.38 8.99 1.60
CA HIS A 10 30.75 8.14 2.73
C HIS A 10 29.80 8.24 3.93
N GLU A 11 28.50 8.40 3.67
CA GLU A 11 27.44 8.39 4.68
C GLU A 11 26.67 7.07 4.75
N SER A 12 27.08 6.06 3.98
CA SER A 12 26.51 4.71 4.10
C SER A 12 26.99 4.03 5.39
N LYS A 13 26.22 3.06 5.89
CA LYS A 13 26.54 2.31 7.12
C LYS A 13 27.98 1.74 7.09
N ASP A 14 28.35 1.10 5.98
CA ASP A 14 29.69 0.53 5.78
C ASP A 14 30.82 1.59 5.78
N ALA A 15 30.58 2.74 5.14
CA ALA A 15 31.59 3.81 5.08
C ALA A 15 31.79 4.49 6.45
N ILE A 16 30.72 4.61 7.24
CA ILE A 16 30.77 5.11 8.62
C ILE A 16 31.51 4.12 9.51
N GLU A 17 31.20 2.82 9.43
CA GLU A 17 31.87 1.76 10.19
C GLU A 17 33.37 1.72 9.91
N LYS A 18 33.75 1.90 8.64
CA LYS A 18 35.15 1.99 8.18
C LYS A 18 35.80 3.37 8.41
N LYS A 19 35.11 4.31 9.05
CA LYS A 19 35.59 5.68 9.34
C LYS A 19 36.17 6.40 8.12
N LYS A 20 35.53 6.25 6.96
CA LYS A 20 35.99 6.91 5.72
C LYS A 20 35.75 8.42 5.79
N HIS A 21 36.57 9.20 5.06
CA HIS A 21 36.44 10.66 4.99
C HIS A 21 35.08 11.09 4.44
N LYS A 22 34.34 11.93 5.16
CA LYS A 22 33.02 12.42 4.73
C LYS A 22 33.16 13.54 3.68
N TYR A 23 32.49 13.41 2.54
CA TYR A 23 32.43 14.47 1.51
C TYR A 23 31.15 15.30 1.63
N ASN A 24 31.17 16.51 1.07
CA ASN A 24 29.99 17.37 1.04
C ASN A 24 29.00 16.90 -0.03
N LYS A 25 27.70 16.92 0.29
CA LYS A 25 26.63 16.53 -0.64
C LYS A 25 26.46 17.51 -1.79
N GLN A 26 26.81 18.78 -1.56
CA GLN A 26 26.68 19.85 -2.55
C GLN A 26 27.60 19.64 -3.77
N ASP A 27 28.66 18.84 -3.61
CA ASP A 27 29.64 18.55 -4.67
C ASP A 27 29.16 17.45 -5.63
N ILE A 28 28.04 16.78 -5.32
CA ILE A 28 27.47 15.75 -6.20
C ILE A 28 26.94 16.39 -7.47
N THR A 29 27.47 15.96 -8.62
CA THR A 29 26.97 16.38 -9.94
C THR A 29 25.87 15.44 -10.41
N LEU A 30 24.64 15.96 -10.53
CA LEU A 30 23.49 15.20 -11.05
C LEU A 30 23.39 15.36 -12.56
N ILE A 31 23.59 14.28 -13.30
CA ILE A 31 23.61 14.28 -14.78
C ILE A 31 22.24 13.82 -15.30
N ASN A 32 21.76 14.36 -16.43
CA ASN A 32 20.54 13.93 -17.13
C ASN A 32 19.27 13.90 -16.25
N ASN A 33 19.08 14.89 -15.38
CA ASN A 33 17.96 14.94 -14.43
C ASN A 33 17.88 13.67 -13.55
N PHE A 34 19.04 13.10 -13.19
CA PHE A 34 19.11 11.99 -12.25
C PHE A 34 18.50 12.39 -10.91
N ASP A 35 17.64 11.53 -10.40
CA ASP A 35 16.86 11.72 -9.19
C ASP A 35 16.80 10.37 -8.46
N ILE A 36 17.54 10.27 -7.34
CA ILE A 36 17.70 9.01 -6.60
C ILE A 36 16.36 8.46 -6.11
N ASP A 37 15.38 9.32 -5.81
CA ASP A 37 14.06 8.93 -5.31
C ASP A 37 13.27 8.14 -6.35
N ARG A 38 13.62 8.24 -7.64
CA ARG A 38 13.02 7.42 -8.71
C ARG A 38 13.53 5.99 -8.72
N TYR A 39 14.67 5.73 -8.11
CA TYR A 39 15.33 4.43 -8.09
C TYR A 39 15.26 3.74 -6.72
N ILE A 40 14.60 4.36 -5.75
CA ILE A 40 14.18 3.69 -4.52
C ILE A 40 12.95 2.86 -4.90
N SER A 41 13.17 1.57 -5.17
CA SER A 41 12.11 0.59 -5.34
C SER A 41 11.86 -0.10 -4.01
N LEU A 42 10.58 -0.26 -3.65
CA LEU A 42 10.16 -1.27 -2.68
C LEU A 42 10.60 -2.64 -3.20
N ASP A 43 11.07 -3.49 -2.30
CA ASP A 43 11.32 -4.89 -2.65
C ASP A 43 10.00 -5.65 -2.86
N VAL A 44 10.08 -6.95 -3.13
CA VAL A 44 8.88 -7.74 -3.45
C VAL A 44 8.01 -7.92 -2.21
N GLU A 45 8.62 -8.17 -1.06
CA GLU A 45 7.93 -8.43 0.20
C GLU A 45 7.21 -7.16 0.69
N ASP A 46 7.88 -6.01 0.66
CA ASP A 46 7.29 -4.70 0.97
C ASP A 46 6.07 -4.37 0.10
N LYS A 47 6.09 -4.80 -1.18
CA LYS A 47 4.96 -4.57 -2.10
C LYS A 47 3.79 -5.46 -1.77
N ASP A 48 4.05 -6.72 -1.46
CA ASP A 48 3.01 -7.68 -1.08
C ASP A 48 2.38 -7.28 0.25
N ASP A 49 3.17 -6.87 1.24
CA ASP A 49 2.68 -6.35 2.52
C ASP A 49 1.84 -5.09 2.35
N MET A 50 2.27 -4.18 1.47
CA MET A 50 1.49 -2.97 1.16
C MET A 50 0.19 -3.30 0.43
N LEU A 51 0.20 -4.28 -0.46
CA LEU A 51 -1.02 -4.74 -1.13
C LEU A 51 -2.01 -5.30 -0.10
N ASN A 52 -1.55 -6.15 0.81
CA ASN A 52 -2.36 -6.71 1.88
C ASN A 52 -2.94 -5.61 2.78
N THR A 53 -2.10 -4.68 3.22
CA THR A 53 -2.54 -3.51 4.01
C THR A 53 -3.63 -2.71 3.29
N VAL A 54 -3.49 -2.48 1.98
CA VAL A 54 -4.51 -1.77 1.21
C VAL A 54 -5.81 -2.57 1.09
N CYS A 55 -5.73 -3.89 0.91
CA CYS A 55 -6.90 -4.77 0.88
C CYS A 55 -7.64 -4.78 2.23
N ASP A 56 -6.91 -4.88 3.34
CA ASP A 56 -7.48 -4.84 4.69
C ASP A 56 -8.20 -3.50 4.95
N LEU A 57 -7.59 -2.38 4.54
CA LEU A 57 -8.23 -1.07 4.64
C LEU A 57 -9.48 -0.94 3.77
N ILE A 58 -9.49 -1.60 2.61
CA ILE A 58 -10.67 -1.62 1.76
C ILE A 58 -11.82 -2.33 2.46
N ASP A 59 -11.55 -3.47 3.09
CA ASP A 59 -12.55 -4.25 3.81
C ASP A 59 -13.00 -3.54 5.10
N GLU A 60 -12.06 -3.15 5.98
CA GLU A 60 -12.33 -2.58 7.30
C GLU A 60 -13.10 -1.25 7.23
N TYR A 61 -12.69 -0.36 6.33
CA TYR A 61 -13.35 0.94 6.14
C TYR A 61 -14.44 0.88 5.07
N GLY A 62 -14.70 -0.31 4.54
CA GLY A 62 -15.68 -0.57 3.49
C GLY A 62 -15.50 0.35 2.30
N ILE A 63 -14.29 0.54 1.77
CA ILE A 63 -13.97 1.45 0.66
C ILE A 63 -14.41 0.85 -0.68
N ALA A 64 -15.37 1.44 -1.39
CA ALA A 64 -15.94 0.76 -2.57
C ALA A 64 -15.25 1.10 -3.92
N ASN A 65 -14.26 1.99 -3.93
CA ASN A 65 -13.58 2.38 -5.16
C ASN A 65 -12.27 3.17 -4.92
N ILE A 66 -11.48 3.33 -5.99
CA ILE A 66 -10.20 4.04 -5.98
C ILE A 66 -10.30 5.52 -5.58
N ARG A 67 -11.46 6.17 -5.79
CA ARG A 67 -11.66 7.58 -5.42
C ARG A 67 -11.83 7.73 -3.92
N GLU A 68 -12.56 6.82 -3.28
CA GLU A 68 -12.69 6.73 -1.83
C GLU A 68 -11.34 6.37 -1.20
N LEU A 69 -10.62 5.39 -1.74
CA LEU A 69 -9.27 5.04 -1.28
C LEU A 69 -8.34 6.26 -1.31
N LYS A 70 -8.30 7.00 -2.42
CA LYS A 70 -7.49 8.23 -2.53
C LYS A 70 -7.86 9.28 -1.48
N ARG A 71 -9.15 9.44 -1.16
CA ARG A 71 -9.60 10.39 -0.13
C ARG A 71 -9.18 9.91 1.26
N PHE A 72 -9.33 8.62 1.53
CA PHE A 72 -8.92 7.99 2.78
C PHE A 72 -7.42 8.18 3.03
N VAL A 73 -6.58 7.76 2.08
CA VAL A 73 -5.11 7.88 2.16
C VAL A 73 -4.67 9.32 2.41
N ARG A 74 -5.36 10.31 1.83
CA ARG A 74 -5.01 11.72 2.01
C ARG A 74 -5.22 12.22 3.45
N VAL A 75 -6.19 11.65 4.17
CA VAL A 75 -6.54 12.10 5.53
C VAL A 75 -5.90 11.18 6.58
N HIS A 76 -6.00 9.87 6.39
CA HIS A 76 -5.61 8.85 7.37
C HIS A 76 -4.40 8.01 6.95
N GLY A 77 -3.82 8.23 5.76
CA GLY A 77 -2.74 7.38 5.25
C GLY A 77 -1.54 7.25 6.19
N ASN A 78 -1.13 8.36 6.81
CA ASN A 78 -0.01 8.37 7.76
C ASN A 78 -0.27 7.50 9.01
N GLU A 79 -1.53 7.40 9.46
CA GLU A 79 -1.91 6.63 10.65
C GLU A 79 -1.77 5.12 10.40
N HIS A 80 -1.93 4.70 9.14
CA HIS A 80 -1.81 3.31 8.70
C HIS A 80 -0.45 2.99 8.07
N GLY A 81 0.56 3.85 8.25
CA GLY A 81 1.89 3.66 7.65
C GLY A 81 1.89 3.67 6.12
N LEU A 82 0.81 4.15 5.48
CA LEU A 82 0.69 4.15 4.04
C LEU A 82 1.49 5.31 3.44
N PRO A 83 2.29 5.03 2.39
CA PRO A 83 3.01 6.08 1.70
C PRO A 83 2.07 6.89 0.79
N SER A 84 2.65 7.83 0.04
CA SER A 84 1.89 8.60 -0.95
C SER A 84 1.12 7.70 -1.95
N MET A 85 -0.01 8.21 -2.46
CA MET A 85 -0.78 7.52 -3.50
C MET A 85 0.05 7.18 -4.76
N LYS A 86 1.15 7.90 -5.01
CA LYS A 86 2.09 7.58 -6.09
C LYS A 86 2.71 6.20 -5.90
N ILE A 87 3.15 5.88 -4.68
CA ILE A 87 3.77 4.60 -4.33
C ILE A 87 2.70 3.50 -4.29
N ILE A 88 1.55 3.75 -3.66
CA ILE A 88 0.42 2.81 -3.63
C ILE A 88 0.03 2.42 -5.07
N ASN A 89 -0.17 3.40 -5.96
CA ASN A 89 -0.50 3.13 -7.36
C ASN A 89 0.58 2.32 -8.10
N SER A 90 1.84 2.35 -7.67
CA SER A 90 2.88 1.54 -8.28
C SER A 90 2.72 0.06 -7.91
N VAL A 91 2.26 -0.24 -6.70
CA VAL A 91 1.92 -1.59 -6.21
C VAL A 91 0.65 -2.09 -6.87
N LEU A 92 -0.44 -1.31 -6.79
CA LEU A 92 -1.76 -1.76 -7.28
C LEU A 92 -1.81 -2.04 -8.79
N ARG A 93 -0.91 -1.46 -9.59
CA ARG A 93 -0.82 -1.69 -11.04
C ARG A 93 -0.61 -3.16 -11.39
N ALA A 94 0.12 -3.91 -10.58
CA ALA A 94 0.34 -5.33 -10.81
C ALA A 94 -0.88 -6.19 -10.42
N HIS A 95 -1.79 -5.67 -9.60
CA HIS A 95 -2.88 -6.44 -8.97
C HIS A 95 -4.27 -5.81 -9.21
N THR A 96 -4.45 -5.12 -10.35
CA THR A 96 -5.68 -4.38 -10.65
C THR A 96 -6.95 -5.23 -10.57
N ALA A 97 -6.88 -6.49 -11.00
CA ALA A 97 -8.01 -7.43 -10.92
C ALA A 97 -8.38 -7.77 -9.47
N LEU A 98 -7.39 -8.04 -8.61
CA LEU A 98 -7.63 -8.35 -7.20
C LEU A 98 -8.26 -7.16 -6.47
N VAL A 99 -7.68 -5.97 -6.64
CA VAL A 99 -8.20 -4.73 -6.03
C VAL A 99 -9.63 -4.46 -6.47
N ARG A 100 -9.94 -4.73 -7.75
CA ARG A 100 -11.31 -4.63 -8.25
C ARG A 100 -12.27 -5.59 -7.55
N LEU A 101 -11.87 -6.84 -7.28
CA LEU A 101 -12.71 -7.80 -6.57
C LEU A 101 -13.07 -7.30 -5.15
N TYR A 102 -12.10 -6.72 -4.43
CA TYR A 102 -12.36 -6.10 -3.13
C TYR A 102 -13.35 -4.93 -3.23
N PHE A 103 -13.15 -4.01 -4.17
CA PHE A 103 -14.08 -2.91 -4.40
C PHE A 103 -15.49 -3.39 -4.78
N ASP A 104 -15.58 -4.38 -5.66
CA ASP A 104 -16.85 -4.94 -6.12
C ASP A 104 -17.57 -5.66 -4.98
N ALA A 105 -16.84 -6.38 -4.10
CA ALA A 105 -17.39 -7.02 -2.90
C ALA A 105 -17.99 -6.00 -1.93
N VAL A 106 -17.22 -4.98 -1.54
CA VAL A 106 -17.70 -3.89 -0.69
C VAL A 106 -18.91 -3.18 -1.29
N TYR A 107 -18.88 -2.91 -2.60
CA TYR A 107 -20.00 -2.30 -3.30
C TYR A 107 -21.27 -3.18 -3.22
N GLN A 108 -21.12 -4.49 -3.40
CA GLN A 108 -22.23 -5.45 -3.30
C GLN A 108 -22.79 -5.50 -1.88
N GLU A 109 -21.94 -5.57 -0.86
CA GLU A 109 -22.38 -5.59 0.55
C GLU A 109 -23.13 -4.31 0.92
N ARG A 110 -22.64 -3.14 0.50
CA ARG A 110 -23.34 -1.85 0.68
C ARG A 110 -24.72 -1.84 0.02
N ARG A 111 -24.92 -2.56 -1.07
CA ARG A 111 -26.16 -2.54 -1.87
C ARG A 111 -27.16 -3.61 -1.45
N TYR A 112 -26.69 -4.80 -1.10
CA TYR A 112 -27.52 -5.99 -0.89
C TYR A 112 -27.55 -6.45 0.56
N GLY A 113 -26.70 -5.90 1.42
CA GLY A 113 -26.45 -6.40 2.77
C GLY A 113 -25.20 -7.28 2.81
N ARG A 114 -24.59 -7.37 3.99
CA ARG A 114 -23.42 -8.22 4.25
C ARG A 114 -23.91 -9.53 4.86
N SER A 115 -23.42 -10.64 4.33
CA SER A 115 -23.56 -11.95 4.97
C SER A 115 -22.40 -12.16 5.92
N ASP A 116 -22.68 -12.29 7.21
CA ASP A 116 -21.66 -12.60 8.21
C ASP A 116 -21.30 -14.09 8.20
N ILE A 117 -20.18 -14.44 8.83
CA ILE A 117 -19.69 -15.81 8.96
C ILE A 117 -20.02 -16.32 10.37
N ASP A 118 -20.59 -17.52 10.45
CA ASP A 118 -20.74 -18.23 11.71
C ASP A 118 -19.36 -18.57 12.29
N LYS A 119 -19.11 -18.15 13.54
CA LYS A 119 -17.78 -18.28 14.17
C LYS A 119 -17.44 -19.70 14.59
N GLU A 120 -18.43 -20.57 14.78
CA GLU A 120 -18.23 -21.96 15.20
C GLU A 120 -18.14 -22.90 13.99
N THR A 121 -18.96 -22.69 12.95
CA THR A 121 -19.01 -23.55 11.77
C THR A 121 -18.19 -23.04 10.58
N GLY A 122 -17.95 -21.72 10.51
CA GLY A 122 -17.33 -21.07 9.36
C GLY A 122 -18.26 -20.89 8.15
N GLU A 123 -19.55 -21.18 8.30
CA GLU A 123 -20.54 -21.05 7.22
C GLU A 123 -20.98 -19.60 7.01
N ILE A 124 -21.38 -19.27 5.78
CA ILE A 124 -21.92 -17.95 5.44
C ILE A 124 -23.39 -17.88 5.87
N LEU A 125 -23.71 -16.93 6.74
CA LEU A 125 -25.07 -16.66 7.21
C LEU A 125 -25.87 -15.98 6.08
N ASN A 126 -26.89 -16.67 5.58
CA ASN A 126 -27.78 -16.12 4.56
C ASN A 126 -28.94 -15.34 5.22
N ASP A 127 -28.98 -14.03 5.00
CA ASP A 127 -30.12 -13.15 5.37
C ASP A 127 -31.46 -13.50 4.67
N LYS A 128 -31.49 -14.55 3.84
CA LYS A 128 -32.62 -14.86 2.96
C LYS A 128 -33.74 -15.67 3.61
N GLU A 129 -33.55 -16.25 4.80
CA GLU A 129 -34.65 -17.00 5.45
C GLU A 129 -35.71 -16.10 6.09
N THR A 130 -35.49 -14.79 6.21
CA THR A 130 -36.43 -13.87 6.90
C THR A 130 -37.29 -13.01 5.97
N ARG A 131 -37.20 -13.16 4.64
CA ARG A 131 -37.94 -12.32 3.67
C ARG A 131 -39.18 -12.97 3.06
N ASP A 132 -39.45 -14.25 3.34
CA ASP A 132 -40.61 -14.98 2.79
C ASP A 132 -41.86 -14.96 3.71
N GLU A 133 -41.89 -14.13 4.76
CA GLU A 133 -43.06 -13.99 5.67
C GLU A 133 -43.73 -12.60 5.69
N LYS A 134 -43.63 -11.77 4.63
CA LYS A 134 -44.43 -10.54 4.52
C LYS A 134 -45.09 -10.32 3.18
#